data_AF-A0A088B398-F1
#
_entry.id   AF-A0A088B398-F1
#
_cell.length_a   1.000
_cell.length_b   1.000
_cell.length_c   1.000
_cell.angle_alpha   90.00
_cell.angle_beta   90.00
_cell.angle_gamma   90.00
#
_symmetry.space_group_name_H-M   'P 1'
#
loop_
_entity.id
_entity.type
_entity.pdbx_description
1 polymer ?
#
loop_
_entity_poly.entity_id
_entity_poly.type
_entity_poly.pdbx_seq_one_letter_code
_entity_poly.pdbx_strand_id
1 'polypeptide(L)' 'MLMDIIKLGARARVVGRPRDACPYPGDSRERRAWFEGYDGSCWEAASRMPHPARLLPDIDAPGMGDAVVSQPPPLASA' A
#
# COMPACT_ATOMS: atom_id res chain seq x y z
N MET A 1 8.68 -20.10 5.38
CA MET A 1 9.42 -19.72 4.15
C MET A 1 9.68 -18.21 4.18
N LEU A 2 10.74 -17.68 3.53
CA LEU A 2 11.01 -16.21 3.55
C LEU A 2 9.81 -15.38 3.08
N MET A 3 9.01 -15.92 2.15
CA MET A 3 7.75 -15.32 1.69
C MET A 3 6.75 -15.03 2.84
N ASP A 4 6.65 -15.91 3.84
CA ASP A 4 5.74 -15.71 4.97
C ASP A 4 6.18 -14.52 5.84
N ILE A 5 7.49 -14.31 5.91
CA ILE A 5 8.12 -13.24 6.68
C ILE A 5 7.92 -11.89 5.99
N ILE A 6 8.00 -11.86 4.66
CA ILE A 6 7.65 -10.68 3.85
C ILE A 6 6.18 -10.30 4.09
N LYS A 7 5.25 -11.28 4.02
CA LYS A 7 3.82 -11.02 4.31
C LYS A 7 3.58 -10.49 5.73
N LEU A 8 4.34 -10.97 6.70
CA LEU A 8 4.26 -10.49 8.09
C LEU A 8 4.74 -9.04 8.22
N GLY A 9 5.84 -8.67 7.55
CA GLY A 9 6.32 -7.30 7.50
C GLY A 9 5.32 -6.34 6.84
N ALA A 10 4.74 -6.75 5.72
CA ALA A 10 3.70 -5.97 5.04
C ALA A 10 2.48 -5.77 5.94
N ARG A 11 2.04 -6.82 6.64
CA ARG A 11 0.93 -6.73 7.61
C ARG A 11 1.27 -5.80 8.76
N ALA A 12 2.51 -5.83 9.28
CA ALA A 12 2.94 -4.95 10.36
C ALA A 12 2.77 -3.46 9.97
N ARG A 13 3.13 -3.08 8.74
CA ARG A 13 2.85 -1.72 8.23
C ARG A 13 1.36 -1.42 8.19
N VAL A 14 0.54 -2.32 7.65
CA VAL A 14 -0.92 -2.13 7.51
C VAL A 14 -1.61 -1.97 8.85
N VAL A 15 -1.18 -2.69 9.89
CA VAL A 15 -1.74 -2.58 11.25
C VAL A 15 -1.13 -1.43 12.06
N GLY A 16 -0.20 -0.64 11.48
CA GLY A 16 0.45 0.48 12.17
C GLY A 16 1.50 0.06 13.20
N ARG A 17 2.01 -1.18 13.15
CA ARG A 17 3.16 -1.57 13.98
C ARG A 17 4.42 -0.86 13.49
N PRO A 18 5.30 -0.42 14.40
CA PRO A 18 6.51 0.29 14.02
C PRO A 18 7.57 -0.69 13.48
N ARG A 19 8.53 -0.16 12.72
CA ARG A 19 9.59 -0.92 12.03
C ARG A 19 10.54 -1.63 13.01
N ASP A 20 10.71 -1.11 14.23
CA ASP A 20 11.53 -1.71 15.29
C ASP A 20 10.88 -2.96 15.93
N ALA A 21 9.58 -3.19 15.73
CA ALA A 21 8.87 -4.38 16.23
C ALA A 21 9.23 -5.68 15.48
N CYS A 22 10.31 -5.68 14.70
CA CYS A 22 10.81 -6.82 13.97
C CYS A 22 11.33 -7.89 14.97
N PRO A 23 10.75 -9.11 14.99
CA PRO A 23 11.10 -10.15 15.96
C PRO A 23 12.41 -10.89 15.62
N TYR A 24 13.06 -10.56 14.50
CA TYR A 24 14.22 -11.28 13.99
C TYR A 24 15.54 -10.59 14.36
N PRO A 25 16.61 -11.36 14.68
CA PRO A 25 17.90 -10.79 15.04
C PRO A 25 18.59 -10.09 13.85
N GLY A 26 19.53 -9.18 14.15
CA GLY A 26 20.12 -8.17 13.25
C GLY A 26 20.63 -8.66 11.89
N ASP A 27 21.17 -9.88 11.84
CA ASP A 27 21.85 -10.43 10.65
C ASP A 27 21.07 -11.54 9.93
N SER A 28 19.89 -11.89 10.42
CA SER A 28 19.08 -12.95 9.82
C SER A 28 18.54 -12.56 8.45
N ARG A 29 18.50 -13.54 7.53
CA ARG A 29 17.82 -13.39 6.22
C ARG A 29 16.34 -13.03 6.41
N GLU A 30 15.76 -13.53 7.49
CA GLU A 30 14.41 -13.27 7.96
C GLU A 30 14.17 -11.80 8.27
N ARG A 31 15.14 -11.12 8.92
CA ARG A 31 15.03 -9.69 9.22
C ARG A 31 15.00 -8.85 7.94
N ARG A 32 15.83 -9.19 6.96
CA ARG A 32 15.85 -8.54 5.65
C ARG A 32 14.53 -8.74 4.92
N ALA A 33 14.01 -9.98 4.89
CA ALA A 33 12.71 -10.31 4.30
C ALA A 33 11.55 -9.58 5.00
N TRP A 34 11.57 -9.44 6.32
CA TRP A 34 10.55 -8.69 7.06
C TRP A 34 10.57 -7.21 6.69
N PHE A 35 11.76 -6.60 6.59
CA PHE A 35 11.88 -5.21 6.17
C PHE A 35 11.46 -4.99 4.71
N GLU A 36 11.76 -5.93 3.82
CA GLU A 36 11.32 -5.89 2.43
C GLU A 36 9.79 -5.85 2.31
N GLY A 37 9.11 -6.65 3.13
CA GLY A 37 7.65 -6.62 3.24
C GLY A 37 7.11 -5.34 3.88
N TYR A 38 7.75 -4.86 4.96
CA TYR A 38 7.37 -3.65 5.66
C TYR A 38 7.52 -2.39 4.80
N ASP A 39 8.62 -2.28 4.07
CA ASP A 39 8.95 -1.15 3.19
C ASP A 39 8.07 -1.14 1.92
N GLY A 40 7.54 -2.30 1.53
CA GLY A 40 6.72 -2.44 0.33
C GLY A 40 7.52 -2.50 -0.97
N SER A 41 8.86 -2.54 -0.87
CA SER A 41 9.81 -2.52 -1.98
C SER A 41 9.66 -3.64 -3.02
N CYS A 42 8.86 -4.67 -2.78
CA CYS A 42 8.79 -5.83 -3.69
C CYS A 42 7.37 -6.25 -4.14
N TRP A 43 6.27 -5.67 -3.63
CA TRP A 43 4.93 -6.28 -3.85
C TRP A 43 3.74 -5.35 -4.18
N GLU A 44 3.81 -4.04 -3.95
CA GLU A 44 2.63 -3.16 -4.20
C GLU A 44 2.33 -2.94 -5.70
N ALA A 45 3.29 -3.18 -6.60
CA ALA A 45 3.07 -2.98 -8.04
C ALA A 45 2.45 -4.20 -8.76
N ALA A 46 2.64 -5.42 -8.25
CA ALA A 46 2.26 -6.64 -8.98
C ALA A 46 0.81 -7.10 -8.73
N SER A 47 0.14 -6.62 -7.69
CA SER A 47 -1.19 -7.10 -7.28
C SER A 47 -2.34 -6.14 -7.58
N ARG A 48 -2.03 -4.90 -7.99
CA ARG A 48 -3.04 -3.97 -8.50
C ARG A 48 -3.17 -4.15 -10.02
N MET A 49 -3.53 -5.36 -10.44
CA MET A 49 -4.19 -5.49 -11.74
C MET A 49 -5.48 -4.65 -11.62
N PRO A 50 -5.67 -3.59 -12.41
CA PRO A 50 -6.93 -2.88 -12.40
C PRO A 50 -8.03 -3.89 -12.71
N HIS A 51 -9.08 -3.89 -11.89
CA HIS A 51 -10.25 -4.71 -12.14
C HIS A 51 -10.71 -4.48 -13.59
N PRO A 52 -10.98 -5.53 -14.39
CA PRO A 52 -11.26 -5.39 -15.82
C PRO A 52 -12.38 -4.38 -16.14
N ALA A 53 -13.30 -4.11 -15.22
CA ALA A 53 -14.32 -3.07 -15.41
C ALA A 53 -13.76 -1.63 -15.45
N ARG A 54 -12.54 -1.37 -14.98
CA ARG A 54 -11.85 -0.07 -15.13
C ARG A 54 -11.15 0.09 -16.49
N LEU A 55 -11.07 -0.97 -17.30
CA LEU A 55 -10.38 -0.98 -18.59
C LEU A 55 -11.34 -0.96 -19.79
N LEU A 56 -12.65 -0.98 -19.59
CA LEU A 56 -13.57 -0.71 -20.69
C LEU A 56 -13.56 0.80 -20.95
N PRO A 57 -13.18 1.27 -22.16
CA PRO A 57 -13.50 2.64 -22.56
C PRO A 57 -15.01 2.79 -22.51
N ASP A 58 -15.44 3.89 -21.89
CA ASP A 58 -16.82 4.30 -21.72
C ASP A 58 -17.49 4.39 -23.11
N ILE A 59 -18.14 3.31 -23.53
CA ILE A 59 -19.08 3.33 -24.64
C ILE A 59 -20.41 3.68 -24.00
N ASP A 60 -20.71 4.99 -24.01
CA ASP A 60 -22.01 5.62 -23.71
C ASP A 60 -22.10 6.42 -22.39
N ALA A 61 -21.74 7.71 -22.45
CA ALA A 61 -22.35 8.72 -21.59
C ALA A 61 -22.34 10.11 -22.25
N PRO A 62 -23.46 10.58 -22.83
CA PRO A 62 -23.63 12.00 -23.14
C PRO A 62 -23.94 12.76 -21.84
N GLY A 63 -23.03 13.67 -21.48
CA GLY A 63 -23.26 14.89 -20.69
C GLY A 63 -23.97 14.74 -19.34
N MET A 64 -23.29 15.14 -18.26
CA MET A 64 -23.80 15.96 -17.16
C MET A 64 -22.84 15.85 -15.96
N GLY A 65 -22.55 16.97 -15.31
CA GLY A 65 -22.16 16.95 -13.89
C GLY A 65 -20.78 17.52 -13.57
N ASP A 66 -20.63 18.82 -13.79
CA ASP A 66 -19.81 19.72 -12.99
C ASP A 66 -19.86 19.35 -11.49
N ALA A 67 -18.70 19.17 -10.84
CA ALA A 67 -18.50 19.48 -9.42
C ALA A 67 -17.06 19.20 -8.98
N VAL A 68 -16.26 20.26 -9.09
CA VAL A 68 -15.37 20.80 -8.06
C VAL A 68 -14.60 19.83 -7.14
N VAL A 69 -13.29 19.98 -7.23
CA VAL A 69 -12.25 19.62 -6.27
C VAL A 69 -12.71 19.79 -4.81
N SER A 70 -12.83 18.69 -4.07
CA SER A 70 -12.87 18.71 -2.60
C SER A 70 -11.53 18.22 -2.07
N GLN A 71 -10.56 19.14 -1.99
CA GLN A 71 -9.42 18.99 -1.10
C GLN A 71 -9.61 19.97 0.06
N PRO A 72 -9.78 19.52 1.32
CA PRO A 72 -9.61 20.39 2.46
C PRO A 72 -8.11 20.52 2.81
N PRO A 73 -7.54 21.74 2.91
CA PRO A 73 -6.24 21.94 3.55
C PRO A 73 -6.37 21.87 5.09
N PRO A 74 -5.29 21.49 5.81
CA PRO A 74 -5.32 21.22 7.24
C PRO A 74 -5.42 22.48 8.11
N LEU A 75 -6.09 22.36 9.26
CA LEU A 75 -6.10 23.39 10.31
C LEU A 75 -4.67 23.67 10.80
N ALA A 76 -4.27 24.94 10.76
CA ALA A 76 -3.18 25.46 11.57
C ALA A 76 -3.66 26.75 12.28
N SER A 77 -3.78 26.64 13.60
CA SER A 77 -4.01 27.74 14.54
C SER A 77 -2.79 28.67 14.63
N ALA A 78 -3.06 29.98 14.71
CA ALA A 78 -2.54 30.96 15.68
C ALA A 78 -2.62 32.38 15.09
#